data_AF-A0A2A8SBZ8-F1
#
_entry.id   AF-A0A2A8SBZ8-F1
#
_cell.length_a   1.000
_cell.length_b   1.000
_cell.length_c   1.000
_cell.angle_alpha   90.00
_cell.angle_beta   90.00
_cell.angle_gamma   90.00
#
_symmetry.space_group_name_H-M   'P 1'
#
loop_
_entity.id
_entity.type
_entity.pdbx_description
1 polymer ?
#
loop_
_entity_poly.entity_id
_entity_poly.type
_entity_poly.pdbx_seq_one_letter_code
_entity_poly.pdbx_strand_id
1 'polypeptide(L)'
;MDLQIHSVIQQQIQHHSDQTTIHFQLEELDELTDTKLKSTTLSVAINKDILQFQVIKQTGINSTNTYRKTYVIPVKAFHYILVSTQEDSGQMNANIQVFGHHGEFLLNEKLSLQHIDNIRTNSSEFPDFFATLNESVTKYINEYNTSI
;
A
#
# COMPACT_ATOMS: atom_id res chain seq x y z
N MET A 1 4.21 33.00 -1.54
CA MET A 1 4.96 32.11 -0.64
C MET A 1 4.85 30.74 -1.28
N ASP A 2 5.95 30.23 -1.82
CA ASP A 2 5.95 28.93 -2.46
C ASP A 2 5.80 27.85 -1.39
N LEU A 3 4.89 26.89 -1.61
CA LEU A 3 4.69 25.75 -0.73
C LEU A 3 5.92 24.85 -0.82
N GLN A 4 6.70 24.80 0.25
CA GLN A 4 7.73 23.79 0.44
C GLN A 4 7.05 22.51 0.96
N ILE A 5 7.29 21.39 0.29
CA ILE A 5 6.62 20.11 0.55
C ILE A 5 7.67 19.10 0.94
N HIS A 6 7.42 18.26 1.94
CA HIS A 6 8.20 17.05 2.16
C HIS A 6 7.30 15.82 2.21
N SER A 7 7.90 14.63 2.06
CA SER A 7 7.15 13.37 2.01
C SER A 7 7.60 12.41 3.11
N VAL A 8 6.64 11.73 3.72
CA VAL A 8 6.88 10.74 4.77
C VAL A 8 6.27 9.40 4.37
N ILE A 9 7.05 8.32 4.51
CA ILE A 9 6.58 6.95 4.37
C ILE A 9 6.42 6.35 5.77
N GLN A 10 5.31 5.65 5.98
CA GLN A 10 5.02 4.92 7.21
C GLN A 10 4.59 3.51 6.86
N GLN A 11 5.14 2.53 7.58
CA GLN A 11 4.78 1.13 7.49
C GLN A 11 4.35 0.62 8.86
N GLN A 12 3.22 -0.09 8.90
CA GLN A 12 2.72 -0.64 10.15
C GLN A 12 2.09 -2.01 9.89
N ILE A 13 2.36 -2.96 10.77
CA ILE A 13 1.65 -4.24 10.83
C ILE A 13 0.85 -4.27 12.13
N GLN A 14 -0.44 -4.54 12.02
CA GLN A 14 -1.37 -4.65 13.14
C GLN A 14 -1.90 -6.07 13.22
N HIS A 15 -1.78 -6.68 14.40
CA HIS A 15 -2.32 -8.01 14.68
C HIS A 15 -3.57 -7.90 15.55
N HIS A 16 -4.65 -8.50 15.08
CA HIS A 16 -5.87 -8.76 15.83
C HIS A 16 -6.06 -10.28 15.94
N SER A 17 -6.99 -10.71 16.80
CA SER A 17 -7.25 -12.13 17.07
C SER A 17 -7.57 -12.95 15.82
N ASP A 18 -8.22 -12.35 14.84
CA ASP A 18 -8.76 -12.98 13.65
C ASP A 18 -8.29 -12.34 12.35
N GLN A 19 -7.49 -11.27 12.41
CA GLN A 19 -7.05 -10.52 11.24
C GLN A 19 -5.68 -9.87 11.47
N THR A 20 -4.84 -9.88 10.44
CA THR A 20 -3.62 -9.06 10.37
C THR A 20 -3.79 -8.01 9.29
N THR A 21 -3.40 -6.77 9.58
CA THR A 21 -3.43 -5.68 8.59
C THR A 21 -2.05 -5.12 8.37
N ILE A 22 -1.59 -5.12 7.13
CA ILE A 22 -0.35 -4.49 6.68
C ILE A 22 -0.71 -3.14 6.08
N HIS A 23 -0.14 -2.05 6.59
CA HIS A 23 -0.37 -0.69 6.14
C HIS A 23 0.90 -0.09 5.56
N PHE A 24 0.75 0.54 4.41
CA PHE A 24 1.72 1.44 3.80
C PHE A 24 1.06 2.79 3.59
N GLN A 25 1.67 3.85 4.07
CA GLN A 25 1.15 5.20 3.95
C GLN A 25 2.24 6.16 3.48
N LEU A 26 1.92 6.90 2.42
CA LEU A 26 2.69 8.06 2.00
C LEU A 26 1.89 9.31 2.38
N GLU A 27 2.55 10.27 3.00
CA GLU A 27 2.01 11.60 3.27
C GLU A 27 2.85 12.68 2.57
N GLU A 28 2.19 13.62 1.91
CA GLU A 28 2.78 14.89 1.48
C GLU A 28 2.42 15.94 2.52
N LEU A 29 3.44 16.55 3.15
CA LEU A 29 3.30 17.52 4.23
C LEU A 29 3.87 18.87 3.80
N ASP A 30 3.27 19.96 4.28
CA ASP A 30 3.85 21.30 4.21
C ASP A 30 5.09 21.37 5.14
N GLU A 31 6.25 21.77 4.61
CA GLU A 31 7.54 21.75 5.33
C GLU A 31 7.60 22.75 6.50
N LEU A 32 6.81 23.82 6.45
CA LEU A 32 6.85 24.86 7.49
C LEU A 32 5.89 24.57 8.64
N THR A 33 4.82 23.82 8.38
CA THR A 33 3.71 23.63 9.32
C THR A 33 3.43 22.17 9.66
N ASP A 34 4.11 21.22 9.00
CA ASP A 34 3.81 19.78 9.04
C ASP A 34 2.35 19.44 8.69
N THR A 35 1.65 20.36 8.03
CA THR A 35 0.25 20.18 7.69
C THR A 35 0.13 19.17 6.56
N LYS A 36 -0.68 18.14 6.76
CA LYS A 36 -0.95 17.12 5.75
C LYS A 36 -1.69 17.70 4.54
N LEU A 37 -1.01 17.69 3.40
CA LEU A 37 -1.51 18.18 2.12
C LEU A 37 -2.17 17.06 1.33
N LYS A 38 -1.54 15.88 1.27
CA LYS A 38 -2.11 14.68 0.63
C LYS A 38 -1.68 13.43 1.36
N SER A 39 -2.43 12.34 1.20
CA SER A 39 -1.90 11.01 1.49
C SER A 39 -2.43 9.95 0.56
N THR A 40 -1.61 8.94 0.37
CA THR A 40 -2.00 7.67 -0.24
C THR A 40 -1.72 6.55 0.75
N THR A 41 -2.74 5.78 1.10
CA THR A 41 -2.64 4.62 1.98
C THR A 41 -3.01 3.37 1.19
N LEU A 42 -2.16 2.35 1.26
CA LEU A 42 -2.47 0.98 0.89
C LEU A 42 -2.59 0.16 2.18
N SER A 43 -3.70 -0.53 2.36
CA SER A 43 -3.93 -1.46 3.47
C SER A 43 -4.23 -2.84 2.92
N VAL A 44 -3.59 -3.86 3.46
CA VAL A 44 -3.81 -5.26 3.12
C VAL A 44 -4.26 -5.98 4.39
N ALA A 45 -5.57 -6.22 4.48
CA ALA A 45 -6.17 -6.96 5.58
C ALA A 45 -6.26 -8.45 5.21
N ILE A 46 -5.81 -9.30 6.12
CA ILE A 46 -5.60 -10.73 5.90
C ILE A 46 -6.27 -11.46 7.06
N ASN A 47 -7.24 -12.32 6.76
CA ASN A 47 -7.76 -13.30 7.70
C ASN A 47 -7.83 -14.67 7.02
N LYS A 48 -8.43 -15.67 7.68
CA LYS A 48 -8.56 -17.03 7.12
C LYS A 48 -9.41 -17.12 5.85
N ASP A 49 -10.32 -16.16 5.64
CA ASP A 49 -11.34 -16.23 4.58
C ASP A 49 -11.02 -15.31 3.40
N ILE A 50 -10.50 -14.11 3.68
CA ILE A 50 -10.32 -13.02 2.72
C ILE A 50 -8.95 -12.33 2.85
N LEU A 51 -8.42 -11.96 1.69
CA LEU A 51 -7.35 -11.02 1.48
C LEU A 51 -7.96 -9.75 0.87
N GLN A 52 -7.95 -8.65 1.62
CA GLN A 52 -8.56 -7.39 1.21
C GLN A 52 -7.49 -6.31 0.98
N PHE A 53 -7.44 -5.77 -0.23
CA PHE A 53 -6.64 -4.60 -0.55
C PHE A 53 -7.52 -3.35 -0.51
N GLN A 54 -7.08 -2.33 0.21
CA GLN A 54 -7.74 -1.04 0.26
C GLN A 54 -6.74 0.05 -0.10
N VAL A 55 -7.08 0.86 -1.11
CA VAL A 55 -6.34 2.06 -1.47
C VAL A 55 -7.18 3.27 -1.12
N ILE A 56 -6.63 4.15 -0.29
CA ILE A 56 -7.25 5.43 0.09
C ILE A 56 -6.33 6.56 -0.39
N LYS A 57 -6.89 7.51 -1.13
CA LYS A 57 -6.20 8.76 -1.49
C LYS A 57 -6.97 9.93 -0.91
N GLN A 58 -6.28 10.81 -0.21
CA GLN A 58 -6.83 12.04 0.37
C GLN A 58 -6.04 13.22 -0.14
N THR A 59 -6.72 14.29 -0.55
CA THR A 59 -6.08 15.48 -1.12
C THR A 59 -6.68 16.76 -0.59
N GLY A 60 -5.86 17.61 0.00
CA GLY A 60 -6.20 18.89 0.62
C GLY A 60 -6.14 18.82 2.15
N ILE A 61 -5.81 19.96 2.75
CA ILE A 61 -5.78 20.17 4.19
C ILE A 61 -7.20 19.94 4.74
N ASN A 62 -7.36 18.99 5.67
CA ASN A 62 -8.65 18.60 6.25
C ASN A 62 -9.70 18.11 5.24
N SER A 63 -9.27 17.57 4.10
CA SER A 63 -10.16 17.33 2.95
C SER A 63 -11.21 16.24 3.15
N THR A 64 -12.43 16.55 2.69
CA THR A 64 -13.52 15.59 2.42
C THR A 64 -13.32 14.84 1.10
N ASN A 65 -12.36 15.27 0.27
CA ASN A 65 -12.00 14.62 -0.99
C ASN A 65 -11.16 13.37 -0.74
N THR A 66 -11.87 12.29 -0.41
CA THR A 66 -11.30 10.96 -0.23
C THR A 66 -11.73 10.08 -1.38
N TYR A 67 -10.77 9.56 -2.14
CA TYR A 67 -10.98 8.45 -3.04
C TYR A 67 -10.66 7.15 -2.29
N ARG A 68 -11.54 6.16 -2.39
CA ARG A 68 -11.35 4.84 -1.79
C ARG A 68 -11.66 3.74 -2.80
N LYS A 69 -10.75 2.78 -2.93
CA LYS A 69 -10.93 1.56 -3.70
C LYS A 69 -10.68 0.36 -2.81
N THR A 70 -11.57 -0.63 -2.87
CA THR A 70 -11.45 -1.86 -2.08
C THR A 70 -11.57 -3.06 -3.00
N TYR A 71 -10.71 -4.05 -2.79
CA TYR A 71 -10.71 -5.33 -3.47
C TYR A 71 -10.73 -6.44 -2.45
N VAL A 72 -11.54 -7.45 -2.67
CA VAL A 72 -11.67 -8.61 -1.79
C VAL A 72 -11.38 -9.86 -2.61
N ILE A 73 -10.38 -10.62 -2.18
CA ILE A 73 -9.96 -11.86 -2.80
C ILE A 73 -10.17 -12.97 -1.77
N PRO A 74 -10.95 -14.03 -2.07
CA PRO A 74 -11.02 -15.19 -1.20
C PRO A 74 -9.62 -15.80 -1.03
N VAL A 75 -9.20 -16.09 0.20
CA VAL A 75 -7.86 -16.66 0.46
C VAL A 75 -7.64 -17.97 -0.30
N LYS A 76 -8.67 -18.80 -0.39
CA LYS A 76 -8.64 -20.05 -1.18
C LYS A 76 -8.40 -19.87 -2.68
N ALA A 77 -8.57 -18.66 -3.20
CA ALA A 77 -8.30 -18.32 -4.59
C ALA A 77 -6.92 -17.67 -4.76
N PHE A 78 -6.32 -17.14 -3.69
CA PHE A 78 -5.03 -16.44 -3.74
C PHE A 78 -3.87 -17.43 -3.90
N HIS A 79 -2.95 -17.11 -4.81
CA HIS A 79 -1.69 -17.84 -4.94
C HIS A 79 -0.46 -17.00 -4.63
N TYR A 80 -0.27 -15.87 -5.32
CA TYR A 80 0.85 -14.96 -5.07
C TYR A 80 0.55 -13.53 -5.55
N ILE A 81 1.36 -12.60 -5.07
CA ILE A 81 1.40 -11.20 -5.49
C ILE A 81 2.68 -10.98 -6.29
N LEU A 82 2.56 -10.33 -7.43
CA LEU A 82 3.68 -9.74 -8.16
C LEU A 82 3.57 -8.23 -8.09
N VAL A 83 4.64 -7.57 -7.68
CA VAL A 83 4.71 -6.10 -7.70
C VAL A 83 5.89 -5.65 -8.54
N SER A 84 5.65 -4.69 -9.43
CA SER A 84 6.71 -3.96 -10.14
C SER A 84 6.68 -2.50 -9.72
N THR A 85 7.83 -1.98 -9.32
CA THR A 85 8.01 -0.56 -9.00
C THR A 85 8.74 0.14 -10.14
N GLN A 86 8.33 1.38 -10.43
CA GLN A 86 8.95 2.22 -11.44
C GLN A 86 9.06 3.65 -10.91
N GLU A 87 10.22 4.25 -11.09
CA GLU A 87 10.47 5.67 -10.82
C GLU A 87 10.59 6.42 -12.15
N ASP A 88 9.93 7.58 -12.25
CA ASP A 88 10.16 8.56 -13.33
C ASP A 88 10.52 9.94 -12.73
N SER A 89 10.68 11.00 -13.55
CA SER A 89 11.16 12.29 -13.07
C SER A 89 10.24 13.02 -12.09
N GLY A 90 9.02 12.53 -11.83
CA GLY A 90 8.09 13.17 -10.91
C GLY A 90 7.08 12.24 -10.24
N GLN A 91 7.09 10.94 -10.54
CA GLN A 91 6.19 9.95 -9.97
C GLN A 91 6.87 8.62 -9.67
N MET A 92 6.54 8.05 -8.51
CA MET A 92 6.86 6.68 -8.16
C MET A 92 5.61 5.83 -8.30
N ASN A 93 5.74 4.71 -9.00
CA ASN A 93 4.64 3.83 -9.35
C ASN A 93 4.88 2.44 -8.76
N ALA A 94 3.83 1.80 -8.28
CA ALA A 94 3.79 0.37 -8.00
C ALA A 94 2.61 -0.26 -8.74
N ASN A 95 2.87 -1.22 -9.62
CA ASN A 95 1.82 -2.04 -10.22
C ASN A 95 1.72 -3.34 -9.44
N ILE A 96 0.58 -3.53 -8.78
CA ILE A 96 0.27 -4.68 -7.93
C ILE A 96 -0.62 -5.63 -8.72
N GLN A 97 -0.14 -6.84 -8.94
CA GLN A 97 -0.87 -7.90 -9.60
C GLN A 97 -1.04 -9.06 -8.63
N VAL A 98 -2.26 -9.58 -8.51
CA VAL A 98 -2.55 -10.75 -7.67
C VAL A 98 -3.06 -11.86 -8.55
N PHE A 99 -2.48 -13.04 -8.37
CA PHE A 99 -2.76 -14.22 -9.18
C PHE A 99 -3.40 -15.33 -8.36
N GLY A 100 -4.27 -16.09 -9.01
CA GLY A 100 -4.80 -17.33 -8.48
C GLY A 100 -3.98 -18.56 -8.86
N HIS A 101 -4.42 -19.71 -8.38
CA HIS A 101 -3.66 -20.98 -8.49
C HIS A 101 -3.46 -21.47 -9.93
N HIS A 102 -4.26 -21.00 -10.89
CA HIS A 102 -4.16 -21.35 -12.30
C HIS A 102 -3.60 -20.21 -13.15
N GLY A 103 -3.01 -19.18 -12.52
CA GLY A 103 -2.46 -18.00 -13.19
C GLY A 103 -3.52 -16.98 -13.60
N GLU A 104 -4.76 -17.09 -13.11
CA GLU A 104 -5.81 -16.10 -13.33
C GLU A 104 -5.50 -14.77 -12.61
N PHE A 105 -5.78 -13.64 -13.27
CA PHE A 105 -5.66 -12.32 -12.66
C PHE A 105 -6.84 -12.07 -11.72
N LEU A 106 -6.57 -11.92 -10.43
CA LEU A 106 -7.55 -11.59 -9.40
C LEU A 106 -7.58 -10.09 -9.09
N LEU A 107 -6.44 -9.42 -9.25
CA LEU A 107 -6.29 -7.98 -9.07
C LEU A 107 -5.20 -7.44 -10.00
N ASN A 108 -5.43 -6.25 -10.54
CA ASN A 108 -4.40 -5.43 -11.17
C ASN A 108 -4.65 -3.97 -10.78
N GLU A 109 -3.84 -3.43 -9.88
CA GLU A 109 -3.94 -2.05 -9.40
C GLU A 109 -2.63 -1.31 -9.58
N LYS A 110 -2.71 -0.08 -10.10
CA LYS A 110 -1.59 0.83 -10.17
C LYS A 110 -1.68 1.87 -9.05
N LEU A 111 -0.70 1.86 -8.16
CA LEU A 111 -0.45 2.93 -7.22
C LEU A 111 0.50 3.93 -7.87
N SER A 112 0.12 5.20 -7.89
CA SER A 112 0.98 6.30 -8.37
C SER A 112 1.09 7.33 -7.27
N LEU A 113 2.32 7.70 -6.95
CA LEU A 113 2.71 8.73 -6.01
C LEU A 113 3.39 9.86 -6.78
N GLN A 114 3.06 11.11 -6.52
CA GLN A 114 3.64 12.27 -7.20
C GLN A 114 4.71 12.95 -6.32
N HIS A 115 5.61 13.73 -6.93
CA HIS A 115 6.62 14.60 -6.30
C HIS A 115 7.84 13.90 -5.67
N ILE A 116 8.64 13.22 -6.51
CA ILE A 116 9.85 12.48 -6.13
C ILE A 116 10.98 13.34 -5.53
N ASP A 117 11.15 14.60 -5.92
CA ASP A 117 12.34 15.37 -5.50
C ASP A 117 12.43 15.57 -3.97
N ASN A 118 11.31 15.45 -3.26
CA ASN A 118 11.26 15.48 -1.79
C ASN A 118 11.18 14.08 -1.13
N ILE A 119 10.97 13.02 -1.92
CA ILE A 119 11.06 11.60 -1.52
C ILE A 119 12.51 11.11 -1.65
N ARG A 120 13.25 11.68 -2.62
CA ARG A 120 14.62 11.33 -3.02
C ARG A 120 15.66 11.44 -1.92
N THR A 121 15.41 12.25 -0.90
CA THR A 121 16.39 12.47 0.16
C THR A 121 16.54 11.28 1.11
N ASN A 122 15.67 10.24 1.10
CA ASN A 122 15.86 9.11 2.04
C ASN A 122 15.27 7.70 1.80
N SER A 123 14.32 7.37 0.92
CA SER A 123 13.58 6.10 1.14
C SER A 123 13.85 4.95 0.15
N SER A 124 14.68 3.98 0.54
CA SER A 124 14.60 2.59 0.02
C SER A 124 13.28 1.90 0.41
N GLU A 125 12.56 2.47 1.37
CA GLU A 125 11.38 1.91 2.00
C GLU A 125 10.20 1.64 1.06
N PHE A 126 10.01 2.45 0.00
CA PHE A 126 8.93 2.20 -0.97
C PHE A 126 9.16 0.90 -1.75
N PRO A 127 10.27 0.74 -2.51
CA PRO A 127 10.52 -0.50 -3.23
C PRO A 127 10.69 -1.68 -2.27
N ASP A 128 11.30 -1.48 -1.09
CA ASP A 128 11.48 -2.53 -0.08
C ASP A 128 10.14 -3.06 0.47
N PHE A 129 9.17 -2.18 0.71
CA PHE A 129 7.82 -2.58 1.10
C PHE A 129 7.18 -3.50 0.04
N PHE A 130 7.24 -3.11 -1.23
CA PHE A 130 6.62 -3.88 -2.30
C PHE A 130 7.37 -5.17 -2.62
N ALA A 131 8.69 -5.20 -2.43
CA ALA A 131 9.50 -6.41 -2.57
C ALA A 131 9.13 -7.47 -1.52
N THR A 132 8.77 -7.05 -0.31
CA THR A 132 8.44 -7.95 0.82
C THR A 132 6.95 -8.24 0.97
N LEU A 133 6.08 -7.57 0.19
CA LEU A 133 4.63 -7.67 0.33
C LEU A 133 4.11 -9.10 0.11
N ASN A 134 4.58 -9.80 -0.93
CA ASN A 134 4.12 -11.16 -1.23
C ASN A 134 4.49 -12.14 -0.10
N GLU A 135 5.73 -12.05 0.39
CA GLU A 135 6.21 -12.90 1.48
C GLU A 135 5.41 -12.64 2.76
N SER A 136 5.18 -11.37 3.09
CA SER A 136 4.41 -10.97 4.26
C SER A 136 2.96 -11.49 4.19
N VAL A 137 2.29 -11.32 3.06
CA VAL A 137 0.92 -11.80 2.87
C VAL A 137 0.84 -13.33 2.97
N THR A 138 1.76 -14.03 2.30
CA THR A 138 1.81 -15.49 2.30
C THR A 138 2.05 -16.03 3.71
N LYS A 139 2.96 -15.41 4.46
CA LYS A 139 3.24 -15.75 5.86
C LYS A 139 1.96 -15.71 6.69
N TYR A 140 1.24 -14.59 6.68
CA TYR A 140 0.04 -14.43 7.52
C TYR A 140 -1.12 -15.33 7.10
N ILE A 141 -1.30 -15.57 5.79
CA ILE A 141 -2.29 -16.56 5.33
C ILE A 141 -1.99 -17.95 5.90
N ASN A 142 -0.71 -18.36 5.91
CA ASN A 142 -0.30 -19.66 6.43
C ASN A 142 -0.48 -19.77 7.95
N GLU A 143 -0.23 -18.69 8.70
CA GLU A 143 -0.48 -18.65 10.15
C GLU A 143 -1.97 -18.91 10.48
N TYR A 144 -2.90 -18.34 9.69
CA TYR A 144 -4.33 -18.60 9.86
C TYR A 144 -4.78 -19.99 9.40
N ASN A 145 -4.12 -20.58 8.39
CA ASN A 145 -4.47 -21.91 7.89
C ASN A 145 -3.94 -23.05 8.78
N THR A 146 -2.81 -22.84 9.47
CA THR A 146 -2.19 -23.82 10.37
C THR A 146 -2.83 -23.88 11.76
N SER A 147 -3.71 -22.94 12.09
CA SER A 147 -4.39 -22.84 13.38
C SER A 147 -5.64 -23.75 13.51
N ILE A 148 -5.73 -24.83 12.71
CA ILE A 148 -6.88 -25.77 12.65
C ILE A 148 -6.43 -27.19 12.99
#